data_AF-A0A3A9EV33-F1
#
_entry.id   AF-A0A3A9EV33-F1
#
_cell.length_a   1.000
_cell.length_b   1.000
_cell.length_c   1.000
_cell.angle_alpha   90.00
_cell.angle_beta   90.00
_cell.angle_gamma   90.00
#
_symmetry.space_group_name_H-M   'P 1'
#
loop_
_entity.id
_entity.type
_entity.pdbx_description
1 polymer ?
#
loop_
_entity_poly.entity_id
_entity_poly.type
_entity_poly.pdbx_seq_one_letter_code
_entity_poly.pdbx_strand_id
1 'polypeptide(L)'
;MAKTKGFGLLTGGPGRGKTTAVRNWAAALNPSLYKVVYSCLSTLTVSDFYRSLVESLGGQPSFRKPDNFRSIQEEVSRLCLEKKKTPVIIIDEANYIGNAILNDLKLLFNFEMDSRDRAVVLLCGLGQLNNTLRLSVHEPLRQRLLMNFHMEGMTKEEGRTFIQAKLDGAGCSHAVFDEGATEAILNASDGTPRVLNRLCCQSLLCADAKKLDLVDADTVMQAINDCELG
;
A
#
# COMPACT_ATOMS: atom_id res chain seq x y z
N MET A 1 5.21 9.68 -10.18
CA MET A 1 6.17 8.63 -9.79
C MET A 1 6.70 7.81 -10.95
N ALA A 2 5.90 7.06 -11.72
CA ALA A 2 6.46 6.10 -12.69
C ALA A 2 7.37 6.69 -13.80
N LYS A 3 7.26 7.99 -14.10
CA LYS A 3 8.14 8.69 -15.05
C LYS A 3 9.48 9.13 -14.42
N THR A 4 9.53 9.23 -13.09
CA THR A 4 10.71 9.61 -12.30
C THR A 4 11.21 8.37 -11.60
N LYS A 5 12.30 7.79 -12.11
CA LYS A 5 12.94 6.62 -11.50
C LYS A 5 13.57 7.03 -10.17
N GLY A 6 13.57 6.14 -9.18
CA GLY A 6 14.06 6.41 -7.82
C GLY A 6 13.17 5.83 -6.72
N PHE A 7 13.40 6.26 -5.48
CA PHE A 7 12.72 5.74 -4.30
C PHE A 7 11.52 6.58 -3.88
N GLY A 8 10.45 5.90 -3.49
CA GLY A 8 9.24 6.47 -2.92
C GLY A 8 8.91 5.82 -1.58
N LEU A 9 8.40 6.63 -0.65
CA LEU A 9 7.88 6.17 0.62
C LEU A 9 6.41 6.56 0.76
N LEU A 10 5.56 5.57 1.01
CA LEU A 10 4.15 5.74 1.34
C LEU A 10 3.90 5.16 2.74
N THR A 11 3.62 6.02 3.70
CA THR A 11 3.26 5.61 5.07
C THR A 11 1.81 5.94 5.38
N GLY A 12 1.25 5.37 6.44
CA GLY A 12 -0.12 5.66 6.88
C GLY A 12 -0.61 4.65 7.90
N GLY A 13 -1.65 5.00 8.65
CA GLY A 13 -2.25 4.12 9.65
C GLY A 13 -2.80 2.80 9.06
N PRO A 14 -3.02 1.77 9.90
CA PRO A 14 -3.70 0.55 9.48
C PRO A 14 -5.07 0.87 8.87
N GLY A 15 -5.47 0.16 7.82
CA GLY A 15 -6.81 0.32 7.23
C GLY A 15 -7.06 1.61 6.43
N ARG A 16 -6.07 2.50 6.28
CA ARG A 16 -6.18 3.76 5.53
C ARG A 16 -6.17 3.65 4.00
N GLY A 17 -6.11 2.44 3.45
CA GLY A 17 -6.22 2.23 2.00
C GLY A 17 -4.90 2.29 1.22
N LYS A 18 -3.74 2.27 1.89
CA LYS A 18 -2.40 2.25 1.26
C LYS A 18 -2.28 1.18 0.17
N THR A 19 -2.52 -0.08 0.52
CA THR A 19 -2.43 -1.21 -0.43
C THR A 19 -3.41 -1.06 -1.59
N THR A 20 -4.62 -0.52 -1.33
CA THR A 20 -5.61 -0.24 -2.39
C THR A 20 -5.11 0.83 -3.35
N ALA A 21 -4.59 1.95 -2.85
CA ALA A 21 -4.03 3.02 -3.67
C ALA A 21 -2.85 2.52 -4.52
N VAL A 22 -1.96 1.74 -3.91
CA VAL A 22 -0.78 1.15 -4.57
C VAL A 22 -1.20 0.15 -5.65
N ARG A 23 -2.19 -0.71 -5.37
CA ARG A 23 -2.73 -1.67 -6.32
C ARG A 23 -3.37 -0.99 -7.51
N ASN A 24 -4.18 0.05 -7.28
CA ASN A 24 -4.82 0.82 -8.34
C ASN A 24 -3.77 1.56 -9.18
N TRP A 25 -2.77 2.16 -8.55
CA TRP A 25 -1.66 2.80 -9.26
C TRP A 25 -0.87 1.79 -10.11
N ALA A 26 -0.54 0.62 -9.56
CA ALA A 26 0.17 -0.43 -10.28
C ALA A 26 -0.62 -0.97 -11.48
N ALA A 27 -1.93 -1.15 -11.32
CA ALA A 27 -2.82 -1.61 -12.39
C ALA A 27 -2.98 -0.59 -13.53
N ALA A 28 -2.83 0.71 -13.23
CA ALA A 28 -2.88 1.77 -14.24
C ALA A 28 -1.59 1.90 -15.06
N LEU A 29 -0.50 1.21 -14.70
CA LEU A 29 0.76 1.28 -15.43
C LEU A 29 0.70 0.45 -16.72
N ASN A 30 1.15 1.04 -17.83
CA ASN A 30 1.21 0.36 -19.12
C ASN A 30 2.17 -0.86 -19.06
N PRO A 31 1.69 -2.10 -19.22
CA PRO A 31 2.52 -3.32 -19.15
C PRO A 31 3.61 -3.41 -20.23
N SER A 32 3.49 -2.63 -21.31
CA SER A 32 4.49 -2.52 -22.37
C SER A 32 5.69 -1.66 -21.97
N LEU A 33 5.49 -0.72 -21.04
CA LEU A 33 6.52 0.21 -20.57
C LEU A 33 7.04 -0.13 -19.17
N TYR A 34 6.25 -0.84 -18.36
CA TYR A 34 6.55 -1.12 -16.97
C TYR A 34 6.46 -2.61 -16.65
N LYS A 35 7.37 -3.09 -15.81
CA LYS A 35 7.30 -4.43 -15.19
C LYS A 35 7.09 -4.23 -13.70
N VAL A 36 5.87 -4.46 -13.23
CA VAL A 36 5.53 -4.37 -11.81
C VAL A 36 5.93 -5.67 -11.10
N VAL A 37 6.61 -5.51 -9.97
CA VAL A 37 6.95 -6.53 -8.99
C VAL A 37 6.34 -6.09 -7.67
N TYR A 38 5.45 -6.89 -7.11
CA TYR A 38 4.81 -6.64 -5.82
C TYR A 38 5.30 -7.69 -4.82
N SER A 39 5.82 -7.25 -3.69
CA SER A 39 6.21 -8.09 -2.57
C SER A 39 5.55 -7.56 -1.31
N CYS A 40 4.73 -8.38 -0.67
CA CYS A 40 4.25 -8.12 0.69
C CYS A 40 5.21 -8.81 1.67
N LEU A 41 5.86 -8.04 2.54
CA LEU A 41 6.80 -8.61 3.50
C LEU A 41 6.05 -9.24 4.68
N SER A 42 6.03 -10.57 4.74
CA SER A 42 5.69 -11.34 5.93
C SER A 42 6.96 -12.01 6.46
N THR A 43 7.55 -11.49 7.53
CA THR A 43 8.65 -12.13 8.30
C THR A 43 9.71 -12.86 7.45
N LEU A 44 10.13 -12.29 6.33
CA LEU A 44 11.12 -12.92 5.45
C LEU A 44 12.53 -12.75 6.03
N THR A 45 13.37 -13.78 5.91
CA THR A 45 14.79 -13.61 6.16
C THR A 45 15.41 -12.72 5.08
N VAL A 46 16.61 -12.19 5.34
CA VAL A 46 17.36 -11.41 4.34
C VAL A 46 17.51 -12.21 3.05
N SER A 47 17.93 -13.47 3.14
CA SER A 47 18.12 -14.33 1.96
C SER A 47 16.84 -14.55 1.15
N ASP A 48 15.69 -14.73 1.81
CA ASP A 48 14.41 -14.96 1.14
C ASP A 48 13.95 -13.72 0.36
N PHE A 49 14.20 -12.52 0.89
CA PHE A 49 13.93 -11.27 0.19
C PHE A 49 14.69 -11.21 -1.15
N TYR A 50 15.99 -11.50 -1.15
CA TYR A 50 16.79 -11.49 -2.38
C TYR A 50 16.30 -12.52 -3.40
N ARG A 51 16.02 -13.74 -2.94
CA ARG A 51 15.57 -14.84 -3.83
C ARG A 51 14.22 -14.51 -4.46
N SER A 52 13.25 -14.07 -3.64
CA SER A 52 11.93 -13.66 -4.10
C SER A 52 11.99 -12.51 -5.12
N LEU A 53 12.88 -11.53 -4.89
CA LEU A 53 13.07 -10.41 -5.80
C LEU A 53 13.68 -10.85 -7.14
N VAL A 54 14.67 -11.75 -7.12
CA VAL A 54 15.24 -12.34 -8.35
C VAL A 54 14.17 -13.06 -9.16
N GLU A 55 13.40 -13.94 -8.52
CA GLU A 55 12.31 -14.68 -9.18
C GLU A 55 11.27 -13.74 -9.79
N SER A 56 10.86 -12.71 -9.03
CA SER A 56 9.84 -11.76 -9.48
C SER A 56 10.28 -10.90 -10.67
N LEU A 57 11.58 -10.61 -10.76
CA LEU A 57 12.19 -9.91 -11.90
C LEU A 57 12.37 -10.82 -13.12
N GLY A 58 12.31 -12.15 -12.93
CA GLY A 58 12.41 -13.17 -13.98
C GLY A 58 13.76 -13.89 -14.06
N GLY A 59 14.62 -13.72 -13.05
CA GLY A 59 15.89 -14.44 -12.92
C GLY A 59 15.75 -15.75 -12.14
N GLN A 60 16.85 -16.50 -12.04
CA GLN A 60 16.91 -17.71 -11.20
C GLN A 60 17.68 -17.44 -9.89
N PRO A 61 17.07 -17.71 -8.73
CA PRO A 61 17.70 -17.43 -7.45
C PRO A 61 18.83 -18.42 -7.15
N SER A 62 19.86 -17.93 -6.46
CA SER A 62 20.95 -18.69 -5.87
C SER A 62 20.78 -18.81 -4.35
N PHE A 63 21.52 -19.73 -3.73
CA PHE A 63 21.64 -19.81 -2.28
C PHE A 63 22.55 -18.72 -1.69
N ARG A 64 23.41 -18.11 -2.52
CA ARG A 64 24.37 -17.09 -2.08
C ARG A 64 23.79 -15.69 -2.31
N LYS A 65 23.75 -14.88 -1.25
CA LYS A 65 23.31 -13.47 -1.32
C LYS A 65 24.06 -12.65 -2.39
N PRO A 66 25.40 -12.74 -2.55
CA PRO A 66 26.10 -11.98 -3.59
C PRO A 66 25.65 -12.32 -5.01
N ASP A 67 25.36 -13.60 -5.28
CA ASP A 67 24.88 -14.04 -6.60
C ASP A 67 23.48 -13.52 -6.88
N ASN A 68 22.59 -13.53 -5.88
CA ASN A 68 21.27 -12.92 -6.00
C ASN A 68 21.35 -11.40 -6.18
N PHE A 69 22.24 -10.72 -5.44
CA PHE A 69 22.47 -9.29 -5.59
C PHE A 69 22.86 -8.93 -7.03
N ARG A 70 23.81 -9.68 -7.60
CA ARG A 70 24.23 -9.50 -8.99
C ARG A 70 23.07 -9.79 -9.96
N SER A 71 22.33 -10.87 -9.74
CA SER A 71 21.19 -11.26 -10.57
C SER A 71 20.10 -10.18 -10.59
N ILE A 72 19.82 -9.52 -9.46
CA ILE A 72 18.87 -8.38 -9.40
C ILE A 72 19.36 -7.23 -10.29
N GLN A 73 20.65 -6.86 -10.18
CA GLN A 73 21.21 -5.78 -10.98
C GLN A 73 21.21 -6.10 -12.48
N GLU A 74 21.51 -7.35 -12.85
CA GLU A 74 21.47 -7.85 -14.22
C GLU A 74 20.04 -7.81 -14.77
N GLU A 75 19.05 -8.36 -14.06
CA GLU A 75 17.66 -8.38 -14.53
C GLU A 75 17.04 -6.97 -14.62
N VAL A 76 17.35 -6.08 -13.68
CA VAL A 76 16.93 -4.67 -13.76
C VAL A 76 17.54 -3.99 -15.00
N SER A 77 18.83 -4.25 -15.26
CA SER A 77 19.52 -3.70 -16.43
C SER A 77 18.95 -4.26 -17.73
N ARG A 78 18.67 -5.57 -17.78
CA ARG A 78 18.04 -6.26 -18.89
C ARG A 78 16.65 -5.70 -19.20
N LEU A 79 15.82 -5.50 -18.17
CA LEU A 79 14.49 -4.88 -18.32
C LEU A 79 14.61 -3.48 -18.94
N CYS A 80 15.53 -2.66 -18.44
CA CYS A 80 15.69 -1.28 -18.90
C CYS A 80 16.31 -1.17 -20.29
N LEU A 81 17.43 -1.86 -20.55
CA LEU A 81 18.27 -1.65 -21.72
C LEU A 81 17.79 -2.49 -22.91
N GLU A 82 17.48 -3.76 -22.68
CA GLU A 82 17.06 -4.67 -23.76
C GLU A 82 15.57 -4.56 -24.02
N LYS A 83 14.76 -4.66 -22.96
CA LYS A 83 13.29 -4.71 -23.08
C LYS A 83 12.65 -3.32 -23.10
N LYS A 84 13.41 -2.24 -22.87
CA LYS A 84 12.91 -0.86 -22.75
C LYS A 84 11.75 -0.72 -21.74
N LYS A 85 11.74 -1.57 -20.71
CA LYS A 85 10.76 -1.56 -19.63
C LYS A 85 11.38 -1.06 -18.33
N THR A 86 10.66 -0.18 -17.63
CA THR A 86 11.06 0.28 -16.31
C THR A 86 10.53 -0.70 -15.24
N PRO A 87 11.39 -1.35 -14.44
CA PRO A 87 10.94 -2.14 -13.31
C PRO A 87 10.37 -1.23 -12.22
N VAL A 88 9.22 -1.63 -11.69
CA VAL A 88 8.51 -0.98 -10.58
C VAL A 88 8.39 -1.99 -9.45
N ILE A 89 9.14 -1.76 -8.38
CA ILE A 89 9.27 -2.70 -7.26
C ILE A 89 8.52 -2.10 -6.08
N ILE A 90 7.43 -2.75 -5.71
CA ILE A 90 6.55 -2.35 -4.63
C ILE A 90 6.80 -3.28 -3.46
N ILE A 91 7.21 -2.72 -2.34
CA ILE A 91 7.44 -3.44 -1.09
C ILE A 91 6.39 -2.98 -0.10
N ASP A 92 5.35 -3.81 0.07
CA ASP A 92 4.27 -3.58 1.04
C ASP A 92 4.64 -4.18 2.40
N GLU A 93 4.07 -3.62 3.46
CA GLU A 93 4.44 -3.91 4.85
C GLU A 93 5.95 -3.80 5.11
N ALA A 94 6.59 -2.79 4.51
CA ALA A 94 8.01 -2.50 4.65
C ALA A 94 8.44 -2.14 6.09
N ASN A 95 7.54 -2.16 7.08
CA ASN A 95 7.89 -2.07 8.50
C ASN A 95 8.68 -3.29 8.98
N TYR A 96 8.47 -4.45 8.36
CA TYR A 96 9.13 -5.71 8.72
C TYR A 96 10.48 -5.90 8.03
N ILE A 97 10.89 -4.96 7.19
CA ILE A 97 12.15 -5.05 6.48
C ILE A 97 13.31 -4.89 7.49
N GLY A 98 14.28 -5.81 7.42
CA GLY A 98 15.47 -5.70 8.25
C GLY A 98 16.34 -4.50 7.86
N ASN A 99 17.01 -3.88 8.82
CA ASN A 99 17.93 -2.76 8.58
C ASN A 99 19.01 -3.08 7.52
N ALA A 100 19.50 -4.33 7.50
CA ALA A 100 20.46 -4.78 6.50
C ALA A 100 19.91 -4.66 5.06
N ILE A 101 18.65 -5.03 4.84
CA ILE A 101 18.03 -4.91 3.51
C ILE A 101 17.85 -3.44 3.14
N LEU A 102 17.36 -2.58 4.06
CA LEU A 102 17.23 -1.14 3.78
C LEU A 102 18.56 -0.51 3.35
N ASN A 103 19.64 -0.85 4.04
CA ASN A 103 20.98 -0.38 3.69
C ASN A 103 21.41 -0.88 2.31
N ASP A 104 21.04 -2.10 1.95
CA ASP A 104 21.38 -2.70 0.67
C ASP A 104 20.49 -2.21 -0.49
N LEU A 105 19.26 -1.75 -0.23
CA LEU A 105 18.35 -1.23 -1.27
C LEU A 105 19.01 -0.12 -2.08
N LYS A 106 19.72 0.80 -1.42
CA LYS A 106 20.45 1.88 -2.13
C LYS A 106 21.50 1.30 -3.09
N LEU A 107 22.19 0.23 -2.70
CA LEU A 107 23.27 -0.40 -3.46
C LEU A 107 22.70 -1.22 -4.62
N LEU A 108 21.60 -1.94 -4.38
CA LEU A 108 20.90 -2.73 -5.38
C LEU A 108 20.42 -1.89 -6.57
N PHE A 109 19.96 -0.67 -6.30
CA PHE A 109 19.40 0.22 -7.33
C PHE A 109 20.30 1.42 -7.65
N ASN A 110 21.57 1.38 -7.25
CA ASN A 110 22.57 2.32 -7.74
C ASN A 110 23.16 1.80 -9.07
N PHE A 111 22.91 2.51 -10.17
CA PHE A 111 23.43 2.16 -11.48
C PHE A 111 24.19 3.35 -12.10
N GLU A 112 25.23 3.05 -12.89
CA GLU A 112 26.05 4.04 -13.62
C GLU A 112 26.67 5.12 -12.72
N MET A 113 27.37 4.74 -11.64
CA MET A 113 28.02 5.67 -10.70
C MET A 113 27.11 6.83 -10.26
N ASP A 114 25.91 6.49 -9.76
CA ASP A 114 24.88 7.43 -9.29
C ASP A 114 24.29 8.38 -10.35
N SER A 115 24.53 8.16 -11.66
CA SER A 115 24.01 9.07 -12.70
C SER A 115 22.56 8.79 -13.12
N ARG A 116 22.05 7.55 -12.96
CA ARG A 116 20.67 7.18 -13.35
C ARG A 116 20.06 6.08 -12.49
N ASP A 117 18.94 6.39 -11.84
CA ASP A 117 18.03 5.36 -11.34
C ASP A 117 17.47 4.54 -12.50
N ARG A 118 17.56 3.21 -12.42
CA ARG A 118 16.97 2.31 -13.44
C ARG A 118 15.62 1.72 -13.02
N ALA A 119 15.29 1.77 -11.74
CA ALA A 119 14.04 1.23 -11.20
C ALA A 119 13.23 2.30 -10.45
N VAL A 120 11.93 2.05 -10.31
CA VAL A 120 11.09 2.75 -9.32
C VAL A 120 10.92 1.80 -8.14
N VAL A 121 11.29 2.24 -6.93
CA VAL A 121 11.11 1.44 -5.71
C VAL A 121 10.14 2.17 -4.79
N LEU A 122 9.00 1.54 -4.49
CA LEU A 122 7.99 2.09 -3.60
C LEU A 122 7.92 1.28 -2.30
N LEU A 123 8.30 1.90 -1.19
CA LEU A 123 8.19 1.34 0.15
C LEU A 123 6.84 1.75 0.75
N CYS A 124 6.02 0.79 1.13
CA CYS A 124 4.72 1.01 1.74
C CYS A 124 4.69 0.45 3.16
N GLY A 125 4.26 1.25 4.14
CA GLY A 125 4.29 0.83 5.55
C GLY A 125 3.47 1.69 6.49
N LEU A 126 3.68 1.48 7.79
CA LEU A 126 3.12 2.27 8.88
C LEU A 126 3.97 3.53 9.09
N GLY A 127 3.46 4.47 9.89
CA GLY A 127 4.20 5.70 10.23
C GLY A 127 5.57 5.42 10.88
N GLN A 128 5.71 4.29 11.57
CA GLN A 128 6.96 3.84 12.19
C GLN A 128 8.10 3.69 11.19
N LEU A 129 7.83 3.28 9.94
CA LEU A 129 8.85 3.18 8.90
C LEU A 129 9.53 4.52 8.61
N ASN A 130 8.77 5.63 8.69
CA ASN A 130 9.34 6.97 8.53
C ASN A 130 10.32 7.29 9.68
N ASN A 131 10.02 6.85 10.90
CA ASN A 131 10.92 7.00 12.04
C ASN A 131 12.19 6.15 11.88
N THR A 132 12.04 4.90 11.41
CA THR A 132 13.18 4.03 11.10
C THR A 132 14.10 4.69 10.07
N LEU A 133 13.55 5.22 8.97
CA LEU A 133 14.34 5.85 7.91
C LEU A 133 15.00 7.18 8.33
N ARG A 134 14.58 7.80 9.45
CA ARG A 134 15.24 8.97 10.04
C ARG A 134 16.49 8.64 10.86
N LEU A 135 16.74 7.36 11.17
CA LEU A 135 17.96 6.96 11.86
C LEU A 135 19.17 7.23 10.96
N SER A 136 20.30 7.65 11.56
CA SER A 136 21.52 8.05 10.85
C SER A 136 22.06 6.97 9.90
N VAL A 137 21.89 5.69 10.26
CA VAL A 137 22.29 4.55 9.41
C VAL A 137 21.57 4.52 8.06
N HIS A 138 20.34 5.06 8.00
CA HIS A 138 19.49 5.08 6.80
C HIS A 138 19.54 6.41 6.04
N GLU A 139 20.33 7.38 6.50
CA GLU A 139 20.49 8.69 5.86
C GLU A 139 20.77 8.60 4.34
N PRO A 140 21.63 7.69 3.85
CA PRO A 140 21.89 7.57 2.41
C PRO A 140 20.66 7.13 1.60
N LEU A 141 19.80 6.27 2.17
CA LEU A 141 18.56 5.86 1.51
C LEU A 141 17.54 7.00 1.56
N ARG A 142 17.45 7.70 2.70
CA ARG A 142 16.55 8.83 2.91
C ARG A 142 16.78 9.96 1.91
N GLN A 143 18.05 10.28 1.60
CA GLN A 143 18.40 11.31 0.62
C GLN A 143 17.99 10.97 -0.82
N ARG A 144 17.76 9.69 -1.13
CA ARG A 144 17.27 9.22 -2.44
C ARG A 144 15.76 9.08 -2.52
N LEU A 145 15.03 9.37 -1.44
CA LEU A 145 13.57 9.43 -1.47
C LEU A 145 13.13 10.66 -2.26
N LEU A 146 12.63 10.43 -3.47
CA LEU A 146 12.03 11.46 -4.31
C LEU A 146 10.65 11.89 -3.81
N MET A 147 10.01 11.03 -3.03
CA MET A 147 8.71 11.30 -2.42
C MET A 147 8.64 10.59 -1.08
N ASN A 148 8.11 11.32 -0.09
CA ASN A 148 7.71 10.78 1.19
C ASN A 148 6.30 11.28 1.48
N PHE A 149 5.30 10.41 1.31
CA PHE A 149 3.90 10.74 1.53
C PHE A 149 3.36 9.98 2.72
N HIS A 150 2.62 10.68 3.58
CA HIS A 150 1.87 10.09 4.68
C HIS A 150 0.38 10.14 4.35
N MET A 151 -0.24 8.98 4.22
CA MET A 151 -1.66 8.81 3.97
C MET A 151 -2.44 9.07 5.26
N GLU A 152 -3.10 10.22 5.29
CA GLU A 152 -4.01 10.62 6.34
C GLU A 152 -5.35 9.87 6.25
N GLY A 153 -6.18 10.04 7.28
CA GLY A 153 -7.55 9.52 7.24
C GLY A 153 -8.37 10.27 6.21
N MET A 154 -9.44 9.64 5.73
CA MET A 154 -10.43 10.29 4.89
C MET A 154 -11.09 11.44 5.66
N THR A 155 -11.29 12.55 4.98
CA THR A 155 -12.22 13.58 5.41
C THR A 155 -13.65 13.05 5.41
N LYS A 156 -14.58 13.73 6.09
CA LYS A 156 -15.99 13.35 6.08
C LYS A 156 -16.58 13.30 4.67
N GLU A 157 -16.21 14.24 3.80
CA GLU A 157 -16.70 14.28 2.42
C GLU A 157 -16.14 13.12 1.56
N GLU A 158 -14.87 12.77 1.74
CA GLU A 158 -14.29 11.58 1.11
C GLU A 158 -14.96 10.31 1.64
N GLY A 159 -15.29 10.26 2.93
CA GLY A 159 -16.03 9.17 3.54
C GLY A 159 -17.44 9.02 2.97
N ARG A 160 -18.20 10.11 2.80
CA ARG A 160 -19.51 10.09 2.12
C ARG A 160 -19.40 9.53 0.71
N THR A 161 -18.44 10.05 -0.05
CA THR A 161 -18.17 9.60 -1.42
C THR A 161 -17.79 8.11 -1.45
N PHE A 162 -17.02 7.65 -0.47
CA PHE A 162 -16.64 6.24 -0.33
C PHE A 162 -17.86 5.34 -0.04
N ILE A 163 -18.76 5.74 0.87
CA ILE A 163 -19.99 5.00 1.16
C ILE A 163 -20.85 4.90 -0.11
N GLN A 164 -21.07 6.02 -0.80
CA GLN A 164 -21.86 6.05 -2.02
C GLN A 164 -21.27 5.15 -3.11
N ALA A 165 -19.97 5.26 -3.37
CA ALA A 165 -19.30 4.42 -4.37
C ALA A 165 -19.38 2.92 -4.04
N LYS A 166 -19.44 2.55 -2.75
CA LYS A 166 -19.65 1.16 -2.32
C LYS A 166 -21.07 0.68 -2.57
N LEU A 167 -22.06 1.51 -2.29
CA LEU A 167 -23.48 1.21 -2.55
C LEU A 167 -23.74 1.10 -4.07
N ASP A 168 -23.21 2.04 -4.85
CA ASP A 168 -23.31 2.02 -6.31
C ASP A 168 -22.68 0.75 -6.89
N GLY A 169 -21.50 0.37 -6.38
CA GLY A 169 -20.82 -0.87 -6.77
C GLY A 169 -21.57 -2.15 -6.38
N ALA A 170 -22.45 -2.09 -5.39
CA ALA A 170 -23.36 -3.17 -5.01
C ALA A 170 -24.68 -3.16 -5.82
N GLY A 171 -24.89 -2.17 -6.69
CA GLY A 171 -26.10 -2.01 -7.49
C GLY A 171 -27.28 -1.40 -6.74
N CYS A 172 -27.04 -0.75 -5.59
CA CYS A 172 -28.10 -0.07 -4.85
C CYS A 172 -28.55 1.20 -5.58
N SER A 173 -29.85 1.27 -5.90
CA SER A 173 -30.46 2.45 -6.56
C SER A 173 -31.29 3.32 -5.61
N HIS A 174 -31.48 2.88 -4.37
CA HIS A 174 -32.23 3.60 -3.34
C HIS A 174 -31.31 3.98 -2.17
N ALA A 175 -31.74 4.97 -1.40
CA ALA A 175 -31.05 5.33 -0.16
C ALA A 175 -31.09 4.13 0.80
N VAL A 176 -29.93 3.79 1.35
CA VAL A 176 -29.77 2.68 2.31
C VAL A 176 -29.48 3.22 3.71
N PHE A 177 -28.77 4.34 3.80
CA PHE A 177 -28.52 5.07 5.05
C PHE A 177 -29.21 6.42 4.97
N ASP A 178 -29.81 6.86 6.08
CA ASP A 178 -30.18 8.27 6.22
C ASP A 178 -28.94 9.15 6.52
N GLU A 179 -29.12 10.47 6.54
CA GLU A 179 -28.00 11.39 6.81
C GLU A 179 -27.48 11.23 8.26
N GLY A 180 -28.34 10.90 9.22
CA GLY A 180 -27.95 10.70 10.61
C GLY A 180 -27.06 9.48 10.80
N ALA A 181 -27.41 8.36 10.16
CA ALA A 181 -26.64 7.14 10.09
C ALA A 181 -25.30 7.37 9.39
N THR A 182 -25.31 8.10 8.27
CA THR A 182 -24.10 8.44 7.52
C THR A 182 -23.14 9.26 8.39
N GLU A 183 -23.62 10.32 9.05
CA GLU A 183 -22.80 11.10 9.99
C GLU A 183 -22.30 10.26 11.17
N ALA A 184 -23.15 9.41 11.76
CA ALA A 184 -22.74 8.54 12.87
C ALA A 184 -21.60 7.59 12.46
N ILE A 185 -21.71 6.96 11.28
CA ILE A 185 -20.65 6.09 10.72
C ILE A 185 -19.37 6.90 10.48
N LEU A 186 -19.47 8.09 9.88
CA LEU A 186 -18.30 8.91 9.56
C LEU A 186 -17.56 9.33 10.83
N ASN A 187 -18.29 9.78 11.85
CA ASN A 187 -17.72 10.18 13.14
C ASN A 187 -17.05 8.99 13.85
N ALA A 188 -17.70 7.82 13.87
CA ALA A 188 -17.15 6.63 14.52
C ALA A 188 -15.98 6.00 13.75
N SER A 189 -15.86 6.26 12.44
CA SER A 189 -14.81 5.67 11.61
C SER A 189 -13.43 6.33 11.76
N ASP A 190 -13.35 7.54 12.33
CA ASP A 190 -12.14 8.37 12.41
C ASP A 190 -11.37 8.45 11.07
N GLY A 191 -12.12 8.59 9.98
CA GLY A 191 -11.55 8.65 8.62
C GLY A 191 -10.84 7.36 8.18
N THR A 192 -11.05 6.23 8.84
CA THR A 192 -10.41 4.96 8.49
C THR A 192 -11.34 4.12 7.60
N PRO A 193 -11.04 3.94 6.29
CA PRO A 193 -11.86 3.20 5.33
C PRO A 193 -12.25 1.79 5.79
N ARG A 194 -11.32 1.07 6.45
CA ARG A 194 -11.60 -0.28 6.97
C ARG A 194 -12.65 -0.26 8.08
N VAL A 195 -12.58 0.72 8.98
CA VAL A 195 -13.54 0.88 10.08
C VAL A 195 -14.87 1.34 9.51
N LEU A 196 -14.87 2.34 8.63
CA LEU A 196 -16.06 2.82 7.92
C LEU A 196 -16.79 1.66 7.22
N ASN A 197 -16.08 0.85 6.42
CA ASN A 197 -16.68 -0.29 5.74
C ASN A 197 -17.23 -1.33 6.73
N ARG A 198 -16.52 -1.60 7.83
CA ARG A 198 -17.01 -2.51 8.89
C ARG A 198 -18.30 -1.98 9.50
N LEU A 199 -18.35 -0.71 9.88
CA LEU A 199 -19.53 -0.07 10.48
C LEU A 199 -20.71 -0.08 9.52
N CYS A 200 -20.52 0.23 8.23
CA CYS A 200 -21.56 0.09 7.23
C CYS A 200 -22.11 -1.34 7.18
N CYS A 201 -21.25 -2.35 7.04
CA CYS A 201 -21.70 -3.74 6.97
C CYS A 201 -22.45 -4.19 8.24
N GLN A 202 -21.97 -3.80 9.43
CA GLN A 202 -22.62 -4.16 10.69
C GLN A 202 -23.96 -3.46 10.85
N SER A 203 -24.05 -2.18 10.47
CA SER A 203 -25.30 -1.44 10.51
C SER A 203 -26.35 -2.05 9.57
N LEU A 204 -25.94 -2.54 8.40
CA LEU A 204 -26.83 -3.27 7.48
C LEU A 204 -27.33 -4.59 8.08
N LEU A 205 -26.47 -5.34 8.77
CA LEU A 205 -26.87 -6.58 9.45
C LEU A 205 -27.86 -6.29 10.58
N CYS A 206 -27.63 -5.24 11.37
CA CYS A 206 -28.56 -4.82 12.43
C CYS A 206 -29.91 -4.37 11.85
N ALA A 207 -29.92 -3.66 10.72
CA ALA A 207 -31.15 -3.24 10.05
C ALA A 207 -31.94 -4.43 9.49
N ASP A 208 -31.26 -5.39 8.85
CA ASP A 208 -31.89 -6.62 8.35
C ASP A 208 -32.54 -7.43 9.48
N ALA A 209 -31.84 -7.60 10.61
CA ALA A 209 -32.39 -8.27 11.79
C ALA A 209 -33.66 -7.60 12.34
N LYS A 210 -33.76 -6.28 12.19
CA LYS A 210 -34.93 -5.47 12.57
C LYS A 210 -35.97 -5.30 11.46
N LYS A 211 -35.69 -5.79 10.25
CA LYS A 211 -36.50 -5.59 9.03
C LYS A 211 -36.72 -4.11 8.69
N LEU A 212 -35.67 -3.30 8.81
CA LEU A 212 -35.68 -1.89 8.43
C LEU A 212 -35.21 -1.73 6.97
N ASP A 213 -35.96 -0.97 6.18
CA ASP A 213 -35.60 -0.65 4.79
C ASP A 213 -34.56 0.50 4.69
N LEU A 214 -34.43 1.30 5.77
CA LEU A 214 -33.50 2.43 5.86
C LEU A 214 -32.75 2.36 7.19
N VAL A 215 -31.42 2.44 7.14
CA VAL A 215 -30.57 2.48 8.33
C VAL A 215 -30.58 3.88 8.91
N ASP A 216 -30.98 4.00 10.17
CA ASP A 216 -30.99 5.22 10.96
C ASP A 216 -29.81 5.30 11.94
N ALA A 217 -29.63 6.47 12.56
CA ALA A 217 -28.55 6.70 13.52
C ALA A 217 -28.61 5.74 14.72
N ASP A 218 -29.79 5.37 15.20
CA ASP A 218 -29.96 4.46 16.34
C ASP A 218 -29.46 3.05 16.01
N THR A 219 -29.72 2.57 14.80
CA THR A 219 -29.21 1.28 14.32
C THR A 219 -27.69 1.29 14.17
N VAL A 220 -27.10 2.40 13.71
CA VAL A 220 -25.64 2.57 13.68
C VAL A 220 -25.05 2.56 15.09
N MET A 221 -25.64 3.28 16.04
CA MET A 221 -25.15 3.33 17.43
C MET A 221 -25.19 1.94 18.07
N GLN A 222 -26.23 1.14 17.79
CA GLN A 222 -26.26 -0.24 18.21
C GLN A 222 -25.12 -1.07 17.58
N ALA A 223 -24.92 -0.95 16.26
CA ALA A 223 -23.85 -1.65 15.56
C ALA A 223 -22.44 -1.29 16.08
N ILE A 224 -22.25 -0.03 16.50
CA ILE A 224 -21.02 0.45 17.14
C ILE A 224 -20.82 -0.25 18.49
N ASN A 225 -21.83 -0.26 19.36
CA ASN A 225 -21.75 -0.92 20.66
C ASN A 225 -21.47 -2.42 20.54
N ASP A 226 -22.12 -3.09 19.58
CA ASP A 226 -21.90 -4.51 19.32
C ASP A 226 -20.47 -4.78 18.79
N CYS A 227 -19.85 -3.82 18.11
CA CYS A 227 -18.46 -3.91 17.67
C CYS A 227 -17.42 -3.66 18.76
N GLU A 228 -17.77 -2.92 19.82
CA GLU A 228 -16.86 -2.66 20.96
C GLU A 228 -16.88 -3.80 22.00
N LEU A 229 -17.99 -4.53 22.08
CA LEU A 229 -18.19 -5.64 23.03
C LEU A 229 -17.71 -7.01 22.53
N GLY A 230 -17.25 -7.11 21.27
CA GLY A 230 -16.76 -8.35 20.64
C GLY A 230 -15.31 -8.26 20.17
#